data_AF-A0A7Y5ZB36-F1
#
_entry.id   AF-A0A7Y5ZB36-F1
#
_cell.length_a   1.000
_cell.length_b   1.000
_cell.length_c   1.000
_cell.angle_alpha   90.00
_cell.angle_beta   90.00
_cell.angle_gamma   90.00
#
_symmetry.space_group_name_H-M   'P 1'
#
loop_
_entity.id
_entity.type
_entity.pdbx_description
1 polymer ?
#
loop_
_entity_poly.entity_id
_entity_poly.type
_entity_poly.pdbx_seq_one_letter_code
_entity_poly.pdbx_strand_id
1 'polypeptide(L)'
;MKSTQHLFPSLIAVALAGSALPVLAAESGFVEDAKVNLNLRNFYFNRNFTNPSAAQGKAEEWTQSFILDAKSGFTQGPVGFGM
;
A
#
# COMPACT_ATOMS: atom_id res chain seq x y z
N MET A 1 -34.62 30.29 45.54
CA MET A 1 -33.49 30.49 44.61
C MET A 1 -33.28 29.19 43.82
N LYS A 2 -33.76 29.13 42.58
CA LYS A 2 -33.62 27.98 41.67
C LYS A 2 -32.50 28.31 40.69
N SER A 3 -31.30 27.72 40.83
CA SER A 3 -30.28 27.79 39.78
C SER A 3 -29.13 26.80 40.04
N THR A 4 -29.32 25.51 39.72
CA THR A 4 -28.18 24.57 39.57
C THR A 4 -28.47 23.33 38.71
N GLN A 5 -29.66 23.19 38.10
CA GLN A 5 -30.03 21.95 37.39
C GLN A 5 -29.62 21.89 35.91
N HIS A 6 -29.04 22.94 35.33
CA HIS A 6 -28.67 22.99 33.90
C HIS A 6 -27.21 22.57 33.61
N LEU A 7 -26.36 22.41 34.63
CA LEU A 7 -24.94 22.09 34.44
C LEU A 7 -24.71 20.59 34.11
N PHE A 8 -25.50 19.69 34.71
CA PHE A 8 -25.44 18.26 34.47
C PHE A 8 -25.75 17.80 33.03
N PRO A 9 -26.84 18.28 32.38
CA PRO A 9 -27.14 17.88 31.00
C PRO A 9 -26.12 18.43 29.98
N SER A 10 -25.50 19.58 30.27
CA SER A 10 -24.49 20.18 29.41
C SER A 10 -23.18 19.37 29.38
N LEU A 11 -22.76 18.79 30.52
CA LEU A 11 -21.60 17.91 30.61
C LEU A 11 -21.76 16.62 29.80
N ILE A 12 -22.96 16.02 29.80
CA ILE A 12 -23.26 14.81 29.03
C ILE A 12 -23.30 15.12 27.52
N ALA A 13 -23.86 16.27 27.13
CA ALA A 13 -23.89 16.70 25.73
C ALA A 13 -22.48 16.97 25.16
N VAL A 14 -21.57 17.54 25.95
CA VAL A 14 -20.17 17.74 25.54
C VAL A 14 -19.41 16.41 25.44
N ALA A 15 -19.64 15.47 26.35
CA ALA A 15 -19.04 14.13 26.28
C ALA A 15 -19.50 13.33 25.04
N LEU A 16 -20.79 13.43 24.68
CA LEU A 16 -21.33 12.81 23.47
C LEU A 16 -20.83 13.50 22.19
N ALA A 17 -20.73 14.82 22.19
CA ALA A 17 -20.17 15.59 21.07
C ALA A 17 -18.67 15.30 20.84
N GLY A 18 -17.91 15.04 21.91
CA GLY A 18 -16.49 14.65 21.83
C GLY A 18 -16.26 13.27 21.21
N SER A 19 -17.21 12.34 21.37
CA SER A 19 -17.14 11.00 20.76
C SER A 19 -17.49 10.96 19.26
N ALA A 20 -18.03 12.05 18.72
CA ALA A 20 -18.42 12.17 17.31
C ALA A 20 -17.31 12.79 16.43
N LEU A 21 -16.16 13.15 17.00
CA LEU A 21 -15.01 13.53 16.18
C LEU A 21 -14.50 12.28 15.47
N PRO A 22 -14.47 12.24 14.12
CA PRO A 22 -13.80 11.16 13.43
C PRO A 22 -12.35 11.15 13.92
N VAL A 23 -11.90 10.03 14.47
CA VAL A 23 -10.50 9.80 14.80
C VAL A 23 -9.73 9.87 13.49
N LEU A 24 -9.23 11.04 13.12
CA LEU A 24 -8.42 11.29 11.92
C LEU A 24 -6.95 10.89 12.11
N ALA A 25 -6.69 9.94 13.01
CA ALA A 25 -5.36 9.42 13.28
C ALA A 25 -5.39 7.90 13.08
N ALA A 26 -5.70 7.44 11.87
CA ALA A 26 -5.30 6.11 11.45
C ALA A 26 -3.85 6.21 10.97
N GLU A 27 -2.96 5.42 11.57
CA GLU A 27 -1.53 5.34 11.25
C GLU A 27 -1.27 4.67 9.88
N SER A 28 -2.33 4.10 9.29
CA SER A 28 -2.36 3.34 8.04
C SER A 28 -3.06 4.16 6.95
N GLY A 29 -2.53 4.16 5.73
CA GLY A 29 -2.96 5.06 4.66
C GLY A 29 -2.23 4.83 3.35
N PHE A 30 -2.54 5.66 2.35
CA PHE A 30 -2.04 5.48 0.98
C PHE A 30 -0.52 5.52 0.88
N VAL A 31 0.14 6.37 1.69
CA VAL A 31 1.60 6.51 1.70
C VAL A 31 2.20 5.69 2.83
N GLU A 32 1.53 5.67 3.97
CA GLU A 32 1.99 5.04 5.21
C GLU A 32 2.14 3.53 5.05
N ASP A 33 1.25 2.90 4.27
CA ASP A 33 1.32 1.46 3.96
C ASP A 33 1.98 1.16 2.60
N ALA A 34 2.59 2.16 1.94
CA ALA A 34 3.23 1.97 0.65
C ALA A 34 4.47 1.07 0.77
N LYS A 35 4.66 0.21 -0.24
CA LYS A 35 5.81 -0.70 -0.33
C LYS A 35 6.50 -0.52 -1.67
N VAL A 36 7.81 -0.35 -1.63
CA VAL A 36 8.64 -0.21 -2.81
C VAL A 36 9.76 -1.24 -2.76
N ASN A 37 9.93 -1.99 -3.84
CA ASN A 37 11.00 -2.94 -4.03
C ASN A 37 11.68 -2.71 -5.38
N LEU A 38 13.00 -2.60 -5.36
CA LEU A 38 13.82 -2.56 -6.58
C LEU A 38 14.60 -3.87 -6.70
N ASN A 39 14.20 -4.71 -7.64
CA ASN A 39 14.86 -5.97 -7.91
C ASN A 39 15.93 -5.78 -9.00
N LEU A 40 17.19 -5.94 -8.60
CA LEU A 40 18.33 -5.99 -9.49
C LEU A 40 18.60 -7.44 -9.85
N ARG A 41 18.32 -7.81 -11.10
CA ARG A 41 18.46 -9.18 -11.57
C ARG A 41 19.52 -9.26 -12.64
N ASN A 42 20.62 -9.93 -12.32
CA ASN A 42 21.57 -10.37 -13.31
C ASN A 42 21.18 -11.78 -13.77
N PHE A 43 20.94 -11.96 -15.07
CA PHE A 43 20.49 -13.23 -15.61
C PHE A 43 21.25 -13.60 -16.87
N TYR A 44 21.98 -14.71 -16.77
CA TYR A 44 22.64 -15.35 -17.90
C TYR A 44 21.80 -16.54 -18.36
N PHE A 45 21.48 -16.56 -19.65
CA PHE A 45 20.71 -17.60 -20.28
C PHE A 45 21.54 -18.27 -21.37
N ASN A 46 21.62 -19.60 -21.34
CA ASN A 46 22.27 -20.38 -22.37
C ASN A 46 21.42 -21.60 -22.68
N ARG A 47 20.99 -21.70 -23.94
CA ARG A 47 20.21 -22.79 -24.49
C ARG A 47 20.95 -23.36 -25.70
N ASN A 48 21.26 -24.65 -25.60
CA ASN A 48 21.77 -25.43 -26.72
C ASN A 48 20.62 -26.14 -27.42
N PHE A 49 20.48 -25.99 -28.74
CA PHE A 49 19.47 -26.70 -29.53
C PHE A 49 20.06 -28.01 -30.05
N THR A 50 19.51 -29.13 -29.61
CA THR A 50 20.04 -30.47 -29.93
C THR A 50 19.42 -31.10 -31.18
N ASN A 51 18.38 -30.48 -31.75
CA ASN A 51 17.76 -30.94 -32.98
C ASN A 51 18.56 -30.46 -34.20
N PRO A 52 19.10 -31.36 -35.04
CA PRO A 52 19.90 -30.99 -36.20
C PRO A 52 19.11 -30.28 -37.31
N SER A 53 17.78 -30.37 -37.29
CA SER A 53 16.90 -29.66 -38.22
C SER A 53 16.50 -28.26 -37.72
N ALA A 54 16.94 -27.86 -36.52
CA ALA A 54 16.66 -26.54 -35.98
C ALA A 54 17.47 -25.47 -36.73
N ALA A 55 16.81 -24.38 -37.13
CA ALA A 55 17.46 -23.29 -37.87
C ALA A 55 18.53 -22.54 -37.02
N GLN A 56 18.44 -22.62 -35.70
CA GLN A 56 19.36 -21.98 -34.76
C GLN A 56 19.96 -23.05 -33.83
N GLY A 57 21.30 -23.10 -33.74
CA GLY A 57 22.01 -24.10 -32.94
C GLY A 57 22.24 -23.74 -31.47
N LYS A 58 22.27 -22.43 -31.15
CA LYS A 58 22.44 -21.93 -29.78
C LYS A 58 21.69 -20.62 -29.58
N ALA A 59 21.13 -20.38 -28.40
CA ALA A 59 20.69 -19.08 -27.92
C ALA A 59 21.40 -18.78 -26.60
N GLU A 60 22.14 -17.67 -26.55
CA GLU A 60 22.91 -17.27 -25.38
C GLU A 60 22.81 -15.77 -25.19
N GLU A 61 22.40 -15.36 -24.00
CA GLU A 61 22.11 -13.97 -23.69
C GLU A 61 22.51 -13.67 -22.25
N TRP A 62 23.05 -12.47 -22.03
CA TRP A 62 23.30 -11.94 -20.70
C TRP A 62 22.56 -10.63 -20.52
N THR A 63 21.75 -10.58 -19.47
CA THR A 63 20.90 -9.42 -19.20
C THR A 63 21.10 -8.93 -17.77
N GLN A 64 21.01 -7.62 -17.62
CA GLN A 64 20.90 -6.94 -16.34
C GLN A 64 19.56 -6.21 -16.34
N SER A 65 18.67 -6.63 -15.45
CA SER A 65 17.33 -6.04 -15.30
C SER A 65 17.21 -5.23 -14.02
N PHE A 66 16.44 -4.15 -14.11
CA PHE A 66 16.03 -3.30 -13.01
C PHE A 66 14.51 -3.31 -12.98
N ILE A 67 13.92 -3.98 -11.99
CA ILE A 67 12.47 -4.14 -11.90
C ILE A 67 12.00 -3.38 -10.67
N LEU A 68 11.25 -2.31 -10.90
CA LEU A 68 10.62 -1.52 -9.85
C LEU A 68 9.21 -2.03 -9.60
N ASP A 69 8.97 -2.53 -8.39
CA ASP A 69 7.64 -2.88 -7.89
C ASP A 69 7.27 -1.87 -6.79
N ALA A 70 6.38 -0.94 -7.11
CA ALA A 70 5.90 0.09 -6.20
C ALA A 70 4.39 -0.06 -6.03
N LYS A 71 3.95 -0.20 -4.79
CA LYS A 71 2.55 -0.38 -4.42
C LYS A 71 2.18 0.62 -3.36
N SER A 72 1.08 1.33 -3.54
CA SER A 72 0.54 2.19 -2.49
C SER A 72 -0.20 1.38 -1.44
N GLY A 73 -0.45 2.00 -0.29
CA GLY A 73 -1.53 1.59 0.59
C GLY A 73 -2.90 1.96 0.02
N PHE A 74 -3.94 1.74 0.80
CA PHE A 74 -5.28 2.22 0.47
C PHE A 74 -5.59 3.53 1.21
N THR A 75 -6.31 4.45 0.56
CA THR A 75 -6.82 5.65 1.24
C THR A 75 -7.80 5.29 2.35
N GLN A 76 -7.80 6.05 3.44
CA GLN A 76 -8.73 5.86 4.55
C GLN A 76 -10.17 6.17 4.14
N GLY A 77 -11.11 5.38 4.66
CA GLY A 77 -12.53 5.54 4.44
C GLY A 77 -13.23 4.21 4.15
N PRO A 78 -14.57 4.22 4.05
CA PRO A 78 -15.35 3.00 3.77
C PRO A 78 -15.04 2.36 2.42
N VAL A 79 -14.46 3.12 1.48
CA VAL A 79 -13.94 2.62 0.21
C VAL A 79 -12.54 3.21 0.01
N GLY A 80 -11.53 2.35 -0.03
CA GLY A 80 -10.13 2.75 -0.20
C GLY A 80 -9.66 2.65 -1.65
N PHE A 81 -8.95 3.66 -2.12
CA PHE A 81 -8.27 3.67 -3.42
C PHE A 81 -6.78 3.31 -3.25
N GLY A 82 -6.23 2.51 -4.15
CA GLY A 82 -4.83 2.07 -4.16
C GLY A 82 -4.28 1.88 -5.58
N MET A 83 -2.95 1.78 -5.72
CA MET A 83 -2.19 1.75 -6.98
C MET A 83 -1.04 0.75 -6.94
#